data_AF-A0A0F8LAH8-F1
#
_entry.id   AF-A0A0F8LAH8-F1
#
_cell.length_a   1.000
_cell.length_b   1.000
_cell.length_c   1.000
_cell.angle_alpha   90.00
_cell.angle_beta   90.00
_cell.angle_gamma   90.00
#
_symmetry.space_group_name_H-M   'P 1'
#
loop_
_entity.id
_entity.type
_entity.pdbx_description
1 polymer ?
#
loop_
_entity_poly.entity_id
_entity_poly.type
_entity_poly.pdbx_seq_one_letter_code
_entity_poly.pdbx_strand_id
1 'polypeptide(L)' 'MSNKPENLTLITDDGLRLDGRRADEIRPMKIEVGVLSRADGSCYLEWGRNKILVGVFGPREAHPLSLIHI' A
#
# COMPACT_ATOMS: atom_id res chain seq x y z
N MET A 1 6.18 22.99 -8.64
CA MET A 1 7.58 23.44 -8.54
C MET A 1 8.42 22.26 -8.08
N SER A 2 9.19 21.66 -9.00
CA SER A 2 10.07 20.54 -8.71
C SER A 2 11.43 21.09 -8.25
N ASN A 3 11.60 21.29 -6.94
CA ASN A 3 12.93 21.46 -6.36
C ASN A 3 13.63 20.11 -6.42
N LYS A 4 14.48 19.91 -7.43
CA LYS A 4 15.39 18.78 -7.51
C LYS A 4 16.72 19.27 -6.92
N PRO A 5 17.13 18.83 -5.72
CA PRO A 5 18.46 19.14 -5.22
C PRO A 5 19.49 18.51 -6.14
N GLU A 6 20.39 19.32 -6.70
CA GLU A 6 21.43 18.89 -7.64
C GLU A 6 22.47 17.93 -7.04
N ASN A 7 22.48 17.73 -5.71
CA ASN A 7 23.37 16.81 -5.00
C ASN A 7 22.64 16.06 -3.86
N LEU A 8 21.80 15.09 -4.20
CA LEU A 8 21.22 14.17 -3.20
C LEU A 8 22.17 13.00 -2.96
N THR A 9 22.95 13.06 -1.88
CA THR A 9 23.64 11.89 -1.35
C THR A 9 22.57 10.92 -0.84
N LEU A 10 22.30 9.85 -1.60
CA LEU A 10 21.23 8.89 -1.29
C LEU A 10 21.50 8.06 -0.02
N ILE A 11 22.78 7.94 0.31
CA ILE A 11 23.32 7.21 1.45
C ILE A 11 24.36 8.13 2.09
N THR A 12 24.19 8.48 3.36
CA THR A 12 25.17 9.25 4.14
C THR A 12 26.45 8.43 4.34
N ASP A 13 27.58 9.08 4.60
CA ASP A 13 28.86 8.39 4.88
C ASP A 13 28.76 7.39 6.04
N ASP A 14 27.80 7.60 6.95
CA ASP A 14 27.44 6.71 8.06
C ASP A 14 26.59 5.48 7.64
N GLY A 15 26.32 5.30 6.35
CA GLY A 15 25.53 4.19 5.79
C GLY A 15 24.01 4.31 5.99
N LEU A 16 23.53 5.48 6.41
CA LEU A 16 22.10 5.77 6.62
C LEU A 16 21.45 6.25 5.33
N ARG A 17 20.21 5.82 5.09
CA ARG A 17 19.40 6.30 3.95
C ARG A 17 18.78 7.67 4.29
N LEU A 18 18.26 8.36 3.27
CA LEU A 18 17.62 9.69 3.38
C LEU A 18 16.57 9.84 4.50
N ASP A 19 15.95 8.74 4.89
CA ASP A 19 14.91 8.66 5.91
C ASP A 19 15.43 8.16 7.27
N GLY A 20 16.75 8.16 7.49
CA GLY A 20 17.39 7.87 8.77
C GLY A 20 17.39 6.38 9.15
N ARG A 21 17.06 5.51 8.20
CA ARG A 21 16.98 4.05 8.40
C ARG A 21 18.17 3.37 7.74
N ARG A 22 18.60 2.23 8.27
CA ARG A 22 19.65 1.41 7.66
C ARG A 22 19.13 0.66 6.41
N ALA A 23 20.03 0.01 5.68
CA ALA A 23 19.69 -0.74 4.47
C ALA A 23 18.88 -2.02 4.77
N ASP A 24 19.07 -2.60 5.95
CA ASP A 24 18.42 -3.78 6.50
C ASP A 24 17.06 -3.48 7.18
N GLU A 25 16.74 -2.21 7.42
CA GLU A 25 15.52 -1.80 8.13
C GLU A 25 14.34 -1.50 7.19
N ILE A 26 13.20 -2.13 7.46
CA ILE A 26 11.93 -1.95 6.74
C ILE A 26 11.26 -0.62 7.17
N ARG A 27 10.34 -0.08 6.36
CA ARG A 27 9.58 1.13 6.75
C ARG A 27 8.64 0.75 7.89
N PRO A 28 8.29 1.70 8.78
CA PRO A 28 7.26 1.44 9.78
C PRO A 28 6.00 0.96 9.07
N MET A 29 5.48 -0.18 9.54
CA MET A 29 4.31 -0.83 8.97
C MET A 29 3.23 -0.99 10.04
N LYS A 30 1.98 -0.72 9.65
CA LYS A 30 0.81 -0.89 10.50
C LYS A 30 -0.22 -1.69 9.73
N ILE A 31 -0.79 -2.71 10.35
CA ILE A 31 -1.81 -3.58 9.74
C ILE A 31 -3.00 -3.63 10.69
N GLU A 32 -4.18 -3.29 10.17
CA GLU A 32 -5.45 -3.42 10.87
C GLU A 32 -6.40 -4.25 10.01
N VAL A 33 -6.98 -5.30 10.57
CA VAL A 33 -7.88 -6.24 9.87
C VAL A 33 -9.33 -5.93 10.25
N GLY A 34 -10.28 -6.14 9.34
CA GLY A 34 -11.72 -5.97 9.62
C GLY A 34 -12.21 -4.52 9.58
N VAL A 35 -11.50 -3.65 8.86
CA VAL A 35 -11.75 -2.20 8.82
C VAL A 35 -13.04 -1.85 8.05
N LEU A 36 -13.42 -2.66 7.06
CA LEU A 36 -14.68 -2.53 6.35
C LEU A 36 -15.68 -3.58 6.84
N SER A 37 -16.80 -3.11 7.40
CA SER A 37 -17.89 -3.96 7.91
C SER A 37 -18.72 -4.66 6.83
N ARG A 38 -18.65 -4.18 5.58
CA ARG A 38 -19.43 -4.71 4.44
C ARG A 38 -18.68 -5.72 3.58
N ALA A 39 -17.37 -5.86 3.78
CA ALA A 39 -16.54 -6.78 3.02
C ALA A 39 -16.40 -8.11 3.76
N ASP A 40 -16.32 -9.21 3.01
CA ASP A 40 -16.12 -10.55 3.58
C ASP A 40 -14.75 -10.65 4.28
N GLY A 41 -13.77 -9.93 3.75
CA GLY A 41 -12.50 -9.65 4.42
C GLY A 41 -12.05 -8.23 4.13
N SER A 42 -11.38 -7.58 5.08
CA SER A 42 -10.84 -6.24 4.86
C SER A 42 -9.56 -5.99 5.64
N CYS A 43 -8.71 -5.12 5.12
CA CYS A 43 -7.43 -4.80 5.71
C CYS A 43 -7.03 -3.35 5.39
N TYR A 44 -6.52 -2.64 6.39
CA TYR A 44 -5.84 -1.37 6.25
C TYR A 44 -4.35 -1.59 6.50
N LEU A 45 -3.53 -1.18 5.53
CA LEU A 45 -2.08 -1.31 5.55
C LEU A 45 -1.45 0.09 5.43
N GLU A 46 -0.64 0.46 6.41
CA GLU A 46 0.27 1.59 6.31
C GLU A 46 1.69 1.07 6.13
N TRP A 47 2.42 1.62 5.15
CA TRP A 47 3.84 1.33 4.92
C TRP A 47 4.57 2.64 4.68
N GLY A 48 5.15 3.19 5.75
CA GLY A 48 5.72 4.54 5.72
C GLY A 48 4.66 5.60 5.35
N ARG A 49 4.73 6.13 4.12
CA ARG A 49 3.74 7.11 3.60
C ARG A 49 2.65 6.46 2.75
N ASN A 50 2.76 5.16 2.46
CA ASN A 50 1.72 4.45 1.74
C ASN A 50 0.59 4.11 2.70
N LYS A 51 -0.64 4.44 2.30
CA LYS A 51 -1.87 4.08 3.00
C LYS A 51 -2.75 3.33 2.02
N ILE A 52 -3.06 2.08 2.35
CA ILE A 52 -3.75 1.14 1.46
C ILE A 52 -4.95 0.59 2.22
N LEU A 53 -6.11 0.60 1.56
CA LEU A 53 -7.34 0.00 2.06
C LEU A 53 -7.75 -1.11 1.10
N VAL A 54 -7.92 -2.32 1.62
CA VAL A 54 -8.26 -3.53 0.87
C VAL A 54 -9.58 -4.09 1.37
N GLY A 55 -10.45 -4.48 0.43
CA GLY A 55 -11.67 -5.24 0.69
C GLY A 55 -11.72 -6.44 -0.24
N VAL A 56 -11.99 -7.62 0.31
CA VAL A 56 -12.23 -8.87 -0.40
C VAL A 56 -13.73 -9.11 -0.38
N PHE A 57 -14.27 -9.39 -1.57
CA PHE A 57 -15.67 -9.71 -1.76
C PHE A 57 -15.76 -10.97 -2.61
N GLY A 58 -16.02 -12.10 -1.98
CA GLY A 58 -15.99 -13.38 -2.69
C GLY A 58 -15.94 -14.60 -1.78
N PRO A 59 -16.24 -15.79 -2.33
CA PRO A 59 -16.49 -16.08 -3.74
C PRO A 59 -17.86 -15.57 -4.21
N ARG A 60 -17.89 -14.87 -5.35
CA ARG A 60 -19.12 -14.41 -6.02
C ARG A 60 -19.22 -15.09 -7.37
N GLU A 61 -20.43 -15.43 -7.79
CA GLU A 61 -20.66 -15.90 -9.15
C GLU A 61 -20.22 -14.80 -10.14
N ALA A 62 -19.56 -15.22 -11.22
CA ALA A 62 -19.26 -14.30 -12.31
C ALA A 62 -20.58 -13.85 -12.91
N HIS A 63 -20.99 -12.61 -12.67
CA HIS A 63 -22.20 -12.07 -13.28
C HIS A 63 -22.05 -12.03 -14.82
N PRO A 64 -22.82 -12.80 -15.61
CA PRO A 64 -22.85 -12.61 -17.04
C PRO A 64 -23.74 -11.40 -17.36
N LEU A 65 -23.15 -10.34 -17.91
CA LEU A 65 -23.89 -9.23 -18.52
C LEU A 65 -24.15 -9.57 -19.99
N SER A 66 -25.26 -10.26 -20.26
CA SER A 66 -26.13 -10.05 -21.43
C SER A 66 -27.21 -11.13 -21.51
N LEU A 67 -28.41 -10.76 -21.09
CA LEU A 67 -29.63 -11.49 -21.41
C LEU A 67 -30.01 -11.14 -22.86
N ILE A 68 -29.50 -11.87 -23.85
CA ILE A 68 -30.09 -11.83 -25.20
C ILE A 68 -31.15 -12.94 -25.23
N HIS A 69 -32.40 -12.54 -25.08
CA HIS A 69 -33.55 -13.34 -25.49
C HIS A 69 -33.54 -13.43 -27.03
N ILE A 70 -33.51 -14.65 -27.57
CA ILE A 70 -33.92 -14.97 -28.95
C ILE A 70 -35.01 -16.04 -28.84
#